data_AF-A0A562C6M9-F1
#
_entry.id   AF-A0A562C6M9-F1
#
_cell.length_a   1.000
_cell.length_b   1.000
_cell.length_c   1.000
_cell.angle_alpha   90.00
_cell.angle_beta   90.00
_cell.angle_gamma   90.00
#
_symmetry.space_group_name_H-M   'P 1'
#
loop_
_entity.id
_entity.type
_entity.pdbx_description
1 polymer ?
#
loop_
_entity_poly.entity_id
_entity_poly.type
_entity_poly.pdbx_seq_one_letter_code
_entity_poly.pdbx_strand_id
1 'polypeptide(L)' 'MEYGETALRLPITIDREPPDPNALVHAAREHGLTIFDAAYLEPAIRFSLPFATLDPKLSSAARNAGVRRVVDRGV' A
#
# COMPACT_ATOMS: atom_id res chain seq x y z
N MET A 1 -13.76 -16.92 25.12
CA MET A 1 -14.16 -16.39 23.79
C MET A 1 -12.95 -15.74 23.20
N GLU A 2 -12.23 -16.50 22.38
CA GLU A 2 -10.89 -16.21 21.89
C GLU A 2 -11.00 -15.98 20.38
N TYR A 3 -11.21 -14.71 19.98
CA TYR A 3 -11.42 -14.33 18.58
C TYR A 3 -10.10 -14.07 17.81
N GLY A 4 -8.94 -14.44 18.38
CA GLY A 4 -7.63 -13.95 17.91
C GLY A 4 -6.79 -14.93 17.09
N GLU A 5 -7.02 -16.24 17.15
CA GLU A 5 -6.00 -17.20 16.72
C GLU A 5 -6.02 -17.57 15.22
N THR A 6 -7.11 -17.31 14.49
CA THR A 6 -7.22 -17.74 13.08
C THR A 6 -6.37 -16.91 12.12
N ALA A 7 -5.97 -15.68 12.49
CA ALA A 7 -5.21 -14.77 11.62
C ALA A 7 -3.76 -15.23 11.36
N LEU A 8 -3.21 -16.10 12.22
CA LEU A 8 -1.80 -16.52 12.19
C LEU A 8 -1.44 -17.57 11.12
N ARG A 9 -2.39 -18.00 10.29
CA ARG A 9 -2.13 -19.00 9.22
C ARG A 9 -2.01 -18.40 7.83
N LEU A 10 -2.16 -17.09 7.69
CA LEU A 10 -1.95 -16.41 6.42
C LEU A 10 -0.47 -16.05 6.27
N PRO A 11 0.11 -16.15 5.06
CA PRO A 11 1.50 -15.74 4.79
C PRO A 11 1.63 -14.21 4.79
N ILE A 12 1.38 -13.59 5.95
CA ILE A 12 1.43 -12.14 6.16
C ILE A 12 2.82 -11.78 6.65
N THR A 13 3.49 -10.88 5.92
CA THR A 13 4.73 -10.25 6.36
C THR A 13 4.42 -8.82 6.78
N ILE A 14 4.87 -8.43 7.98
CA ILE A 14 4.71 -7.06 8.48
C ILE A 14 6.01 -6.32 8.22
N ASP A 15 5.93 -5.24 7.44
CA ASP A 15 7.01 -4.26 7.37
C ASP A 15 7.00 -3.42 8.66
N ARG A 16 8.14 -3.39 9.35
CA ARG A 16 8.33 -2.63 10.60
C ARG A 16 9.23 -1.42 10.41
N GLU A 17 9.80 -1.24 9.22
CA GLU A 17 10.65 -0.09 8.94
C GLU A 17 9.78 1.15 8.76
N PRO A 18 10.02 2.25 9.50
CA PRO A 18 9.35 3.49 9.21
C PRO A 18 9.73 3.98 7.81
N PRO A 19 8.76 4.47 7.02
CA PRO A 19 9.06 5.02 5.70
C PRO A 19 9.96 6.26 5.82
N ASP A 20 10.86 6.45 4.85
CA ASP A 20 11.67 7.67 4.75
C ASP A 20 10.75 8.89 4.57
N PRO A 21 10.81 9.89 5.46
CA PRO A 21 9.99 11.11 5.34
C PRO A 21 10.13 11.81 3.98
N ASN A 22 11.32 11.77 3.37
CA ASN A 22 11.53 12.39 2.04
C ASN A 22 10.79 11.61 0.95
N ALA A 23 10.85 10.27 0.99
CA ALA A 23 10.10 9.41 0.07
C ALA A 23 8.59 9.65 0.18
N LEU A 24 8.07 9.81 1.41
CA LEU A 24 6.66 10.14 1.65
C LEU A 24 6.26 11.49 1.06
N VAL A 25 7.04 12.54 1.32
CA VAL A 25 6.75 13.88 0.80
C VAL A 25 6.85 13.90 -0.73
N HIS A 26 7.81 13.18 -1.30
CA HIS A 26 7.95 13.04 -2.75
C HIS A 26 6.73 12.35 -3.35
N ALA A 27 6.37 11.17 -2.87
CA ALA A 27 5.21 10.41 -3.35
C ALA A 27 3.89 11.19 -3.19
N ALA A 28 3.72 11.91 -2.08
CA ALA A 28 2.56 12.75 -1.85
C ALA A 28 2.43 13.87 -2.89
N ARG A 29 3.53 14.57 -3.18
CA ARG A 29 3.55 15.66 -4.18
C ARG A 29 3.40 15.13 -5.59
N GLU A 30 4.12 14.08 -5.94
CA GLU A 30 4.14 13.50 -7.28
C GLU A 30 2.76 12.97 -7.70
N HIS A 31 2.02 12.39 -6.76
CA HIS A 31 0.73 11.75 -7.06
C HIS A 31 -0.49 12.50 -6.51
N GLY A 32 -0.31 13.71 -5.97
CA GLY A 32 -1.40 14.53 -5.42
C GLY A 32 -2.11 13.89 -4.22
N LEU A 33 -1.37 13.14 -3.40
CA LEU A 33 -1.86 12.43 -2.23
C LEU A 33 -1.65 13.26 -0.95
N THR A 34 -2.43 12.95 0.09
CA THR A 34 -2.03 13.36 1.44
C THR A 34 -0.81 12.57 1.89
N ILE A 35 -0.08 13.04 2.91
CA ILE A 35 1.04 12.25 3.48
C ILE A 35 0.56 10.88 3.98
N PHE A 36 -0.66 10.84 4.52
CA PHE A 36 -1.26 9.61 5.03
C PHE A 36 -1.56 8.61 3.90
N ASP A 37 -2.17 9.08 2.81
CA ASP A 37 -2.41 8.26 1.61
C ASP A 37 -1.09 7.78 0.99
N ALA A 38 -0.08 8.65 0.93
CA ALA A 38 1.23 8.31 0.42
C ALA A 38 1.90 7.20 1.25
N ALA A 39 1.68 7.16 2.57
CA ALA A 39 2.20 6.12 3.44
C ALA A 39 1.62 4.73 3.14
N TYR A 40 0.43 4.62 2.54
CA TYR A 40 -0.08 3.35 2.06
C TYR A 40 0.56 2.89 0.75
N LEU A 41 0.92 3.83 -0.12
CA LEU A 41 1.49 3.53 -1.43
C LEU A 41 3.02 3.32 -1.38
N GLU A 42 3.73 4.02 -0.50
CA GLU A 42 5.20 4.01 -0.40
C GLU A 42 5.78 2.59 -0.30
N PRO A 43 5.27 1.68 0.56
CA PRO A 43 5.85 0.34 0.66
C PRO A 43 5.71 -0.45 -0.64
N ALA A 44 4.61 -0.26 -1.38
CA ALA A 44 4.40 -0.92 -2.65
C ALA A 44 5.38 -0.41 -3.73
N ILE A 45 5.72 0.88 -3.70
CA ILE A 45 6.76 1.47 -4.56
C ILE A 45 8.14 0.91 -4.17
N ARG A 46 8.51 1.03 -2.88
CA ARG A 46 9.82 0.65 -2.36
C ARG A 46 10.15 -0.83 -2.57
N PHE A 47 9.18 -1.71 -2.37
CA PHE A 47 9.35 -3.14 -2.57
C PHE A 47 8.95 -3.64 -3.96
N SER A 48 8.50 -2.75 -4.85
CA SER A 48 7.96 -3.12 -6.17
C SER A 48 6.88 -4.20 -6.10
N LEU A 49 6.00 -4.12 -5.10
CA LEU A 49 4.95 -5.10 -4.85
C LEU A 49 3.62 -4.71 -5.49
N PRO A 50 2.77 -5.68 -5.87
CA PRO A 50 1.41 -5.38 -6.28
C PRO A 50 0.61 -4.68 -5.16
N PHE A 51 -0.16 -3.67 -5.53
CA PHE A 51 -0.92 -2.85 -4.59
C PHE A 51 -2.42 -3.13 -4.71
N ALA A 52 -3.03 -3.54 -3.61
CA ALA A 52 -4.47 -3.79 -3.49
C ALA A 52 -5.11 -2.63 -2.71
N THR A 53 -6.10 -1.97 -3.30
CA THR A 53 -6.88 -0.93 -2.61
C THR A 53 -8.27 -0.82 -3.24
N LEU A 54 -9.25 -0.45 -2.41
CA LEU A 54 -10.60 -0.07 -2.85
C LEU A 54 -10.71 1.45 -3.08
N ASP A 55 -9.70 2.22 -2.67
CA ASP A 55 -9.69 3.67 -2.86
C ASP A 55 -9.29 4.01 -4.32
N PRO A 56 -10.16 4.67 -5.08
CA PRO A 56 -9.91 4.96 -6.49
C PRO A 56 -8.77 5.97 -6.71
N LYS A 57 -8.54 6.89 -5.76
CA LYS A 57 -7.46 7.88 -5.84
C LYS A 57 -6.11 7.19 -5.64
N LEU A 58 -5.99 6.34 -4.62
CA LEU A 58 -4.78 5.51 -4.40
C LEU A 58 -4.56 4.52 -5.53
N SER A 59 -5.63 3.95 -6.08
CA SER A 59 -5.57 3.07 -7.25
C SER A 59 -4.99 3.82 -8.46
N SER A 60 -5.43 5.05 -8.72
CA SER A 60 -4.88 5.87 -9.80
C SER A 60 -3.41 6.25 -9.55
N ALA A 61 -3.08 6.62 -8.32
CA ALA A 61 -1.70 6.93 -7.92
C ALA A 61 -0.75 5.74 -8.12
N ALA A 62 -1.15 4.54 -7.70
CA ALA A 62 -0.37 3.32 -7.90
C ALA A 62 -0.08 3.06 -9.39
N ARG A 63 -1.08 3.24 -10.26
CA ARG A 63 -0.90 3.13 -11.71
C ARG A 63 0.10 4.16 -12.25
N ASN A 64 0.03 5.41 -11.76
CA ASN A 64 0.94 6.47 -12.18
C ASN A 64 2.38 6.23 -11.68
N ALA A 65 2.52 5.63 -10.50
CA ALA A 65 3.80 5.22 -9.91
C ALA A 65 4.41 3.96 -10.57
N GLY A 66 3.77 3.38 -11.59
CA GLY A 66 4.22 2.15 -12.23
C GLY A 66 4.00 0.88 -11.40
N VAL A 67 3.23 0.97 -10.31
CA VAL A 67 2.93 -0.16 -9.42
C VAL A 67 1.77 -0.98 -9.98
N ARG A 68 1.95 -2.31 -10.05
CA ARG A 68 0.88 -3.23 -10.48
C ARG A 68 -0.28 -3.16 -9.48
N ARG A 69 -1.49 -2.97 -9.97
CA ARG A 69 -2.69 -3.02 -9.11
C ARG A 69 -3.23 -4.45 -9.05
N VAL A 70 -3.61 -4.87 -7.86
CA VAL A 70 -4.41 -6.09 -7.67
C VAL A 70 -5.87 -5.67 -7.68
N VAL A 71 -6.67 -6.36 -8.49
CA VAL A 71 -8.13 -6.26 -8.44
C VAL A 71 -8.65 -7.55 -7.83
N ASP A 72 -9.62 -7.44 -6.94
CA ASP A 72 -10.33 -8.61 -6.48
C ASP A 72 -11.05 -9.25 -7.67
N ARG A 73 -10.64 -10.46 -8.03
CA ARG A 73 -11.42 -11.29 -8.95
C ARG A 73 -12.36 -12.08 -8.06
N GLY A 74 -13.46 -11.44 -7.68
CA GLY A 74 -14.52 -12.09 -6.90
C GLY A 74 -14.79 -13.48 -7.49
N VAL A 75 -14.61 -14.49 -6.65
CA VAL A 75 -14.99 -15.88 -6.93
C VAL A 75 -16.46 -16.09 -6.65
#